data_AF-A0A7S4F8D5-F1
#
_entry.id   AF-A0A7S4F8D5-F1
#
_cell.length_a   1.000
_cell.length_b   1.000
_cell.length_c   1.000
_cell.angle_alpha   90.00
_cell.angle_beta   90.00
_cell.angle_gamma   90.00
#
_symmetry.space_group_name_H-M   'P 1'
#
loop_
_entity.id
_entity.type
_entity.pdbx_description
1 polymer ?
#
loop_
_entity_poly.entity_id
_entity_poly.type
_entity_poly.pdbx_seq_one_letter_code
_entity_poly.pdbx_strand_id
1 'polypeptide(L)'
;RLDKNATLRKKLSLSSATTPAIFQRQMEASVEKRQGRTFGPPGGKKMVLFIDDMSMPSINEWGDQVTLEIVRQLMEFGGFYNLDKPGEWKTITDLLFVAAMAHPGAGNNDIPNRAKRHFHVVNVTMPSVASIHQIFVSMVRAHFNPDAGLTAPDVWTVAEQLVEMTVELWEAVKTKMLPTPAKFHYVFSLRDLSRVFQ
;
A
#
# COMPACT_ATOMS: atom_id res chain seq x y z
N ARG A 1 11.21 7.21 -12.62
CA ARG A 1 11.95 6.66 -11.46
C ARG A 1 12.41 7.85 -10.62
N LEU A 2 11.98 8.01 -9.36
CA LEU A 2 12.44 9.14 -8.52
C LEU A 2 13.95 9.04 -8.29
N ASP A 3 14.66 10.17 -8.39
CA ASP A 3 16.10 10.24 -8.13
C ASP A 3 16.38 9.93 -6.65
N LYS A 4 17.17 8.87 -6.40
CA LYS A 4 17.54 8.41 -5.06
C LYS A 4 18.47 9.39 -4.34
N ASN A 5 19.17 10.23 -5.09
CA ASN A 5 20.04 11.26 -4.53
C ASN A 5 19.22 12.44 -4.01
N ALA A 6 18.08 12.75 -4.61
CA ALA A 6 17.20 13.84 -4.20
C ALA A 6 16.00 13.41 -3.33
N THR A 7 15.56 12.15 -3.42
CA THR A 7 14.28 11.70 -2.82
C THR A 7 14.41 10.41 -2.02
N LEU A 8 13.92 10.45 -0.78
CA LEU A 8 13.74 9.30 0.12
C LEU A 8 12.32 8.73 0.00
N ARG A 9 12.15 7.46 0.35
CA ARG A 9 10.84 6.80 0.40
C ARG A 9 10.65 6.19 1.77
N LYS A 10 9.53 6.48 2.42
CA LYS A 10 9.15 5.88 3.69
C LYS A 10 7.76 5.27 3.55
N LYS A 11 7.63 3.99 3.87
CA LYS A 11 6.33 3.32 4.01
C LYS A 11 5.90 3.36 5.47
N LEU A 12 4.66 3.77 5.71
CA LEU A 12 3.95 3.67 6.99
C LEU A 12 2.69 2.84 6.77
N SER A 13 2.62 1.65 7.37
CA SER A 13 1.40 0.85 7.35
C SER A 13 0.58 1.13 8.60
N LEU A 14 -0.64 1.59 8.40
CA LEU A 14 -1.58 1.79 9.49
C LEU A 14 -2.30 0.47 9.82
N SER A 15 -2.75 0.35 11.06
CA SER A 15 -3.46 -0.80 11.58
C SER A 15 -4.53 -0.31 12.55
N SER A 16 -5.42 -1.20 12.98
CA SER A 16 -6.41 -0.89 14.03
C SER A 16 -5.77 -0.42 15.34
N ALA A 17 -4.56 -0.89 15.63
CA ALA A 17 -3.79 -0.52 16.82
C ALA A 17 -2.93 0.75 16.63
N THR A 18 -2.83 1.30 15.43
CA THR A 18 -2.00 2.49 15.19
C THR A 18 -2.68 3.72 15.78
N THR A 19 -2.11 4.23 16.87
CA THR A 19 -2.58 5.44 17.55
C THR A 19 -1.88 6.71 17.02
N PRO A 20 -2.40 7.92 17.30
CA PRO A 20 -1.71 9.16 16.96
C PRO A 20 -0.27 9.24 17.49
N ALA A 21 -0.03 8.74 18.71
CA ALA A 21 1.30 8.70 19.30
C ALA A 21 2.25 7.76 18.55
N ILE A 22 1.77 6.61 18.07
CA ILE A 22 2.57 5.70 17.23
C ILE A 22 2.92 6.37 15.91
N PHE A 23 1.94 7.03 15.26
CA PHE A 23 2.18 7.76 14.02
C PHE A 23 3.22 8.89 14.22
N GLN A 24 3.09 9.68 15.29
CA GLN A 24 4.06 10.72 15.65
C GLN A 24 5.47 10.15 15.78
N ARG A 25 5.65 9.07 16.56
CA ARG A 25 6.97 8.45 16.77
C ARG A 25 7.57 7.91 15.47
N GLN A 26 6.76 7.30 14.61
CA GLN A 26 7.21 6.81 13.30
C GLN A 26 7.65 7.94 12.36
N MET A 27 6.92 9.06 12.38
CA MET A 27 7.29 10.25 11.62
C MET A 27 8.58 10.87 12.15
N GLU A 28 8.69 11.05 13.47
CA GLU A 28 9.88 11.59 14.12
C GLU A 28 11.12 10.73 13.88
N ALA A 29 10.99 9.41 13.88
CA ALA A 29 12.08 8.49 13.54
C ALA A 29 12.53 8.57 12.07
N SER A 30 11.74 9.23 11.20
CA SER A 30 12.01 9.35 9.78
C SER A 30 12.56 10.73 9.37
N VAL A 31 12.66 11.67 10.30
CA VAL A 31 13.10 13.05 10.05
C VAL A 31 14.22 13.46 11.02
N GLU A 32 15.06 14.39 10.61
CA GLU A 32 16.09 14.99 11.45
C GLU A 32 15.75 16.45 11.75
N LYS A 33 16.27 16.94 12.88
CA LYS A 33 16.13 18.34 13.25
C LYS A 33 17.02 19.18 12.33
N ARG A 34 16.46 20.21 11.71
CA ARG A 34 17.21 21.17 10.89
C ARG A 34 17.54 22.43 11.68
N GLN A 35 16.51 23.18 12.05
CA GLN A 35 16.67 24.45 12.76
C GLN A 35 15.47 24.69 13.67
N GLY A 36 15.70 25.16 14.90
CA GLY A 36 14.61 25.51 15.82
C GLY A 36 13.65 24.34 16.07
N ARG A 37 12.39 24.50 15.64
CA ARG A 37 11.33 23.48 15.72
C ARG A 37 11.01 22.83 14.36
N THR A 38 11.89 23.03 13.38
CA THR A 38 11.74 22.54 12.01
C THR A 38 12.54 21.25 11.82
N PHE A 39 11.84 20.25 11.29
CA PHE A 39 12.35 18.92 10.98
C PHE A 39 12.13 18.63 9.51
N GLY A 40 12.96 17.76 8.95
CA GLY A 40 12.78 17.30 7.57
C GLY A 40 13.55 16.01 7.31
N PRO A 41 13.39 15.43 6.12
CA PRO A 41 14.12 14.23 5.75
C PRO A 41 15.64 14.46 5.80
N PRO A 42 16.42 13.40 6.11
CA PRO A 42 17.85 13.54 6.32
C PRO A 42 18.60 13.97 5.06
N GLY A 43 19.64 14.80 5.27
CA GLY A 43 20.51 15.29 4.20
C GLY A 43 19.84 16.28 3.26
N GLY A 44 18.82 17.02 3.73
CA GLY A 44 18.14 18.04 2.94
C GLY A 44 17.29 17.52 1.77
N LYS A 45 17.04 16.21 1.73
CA LYS A 45 16.27 15.55 0.66
C LYS A 45 14.76 15.78 0.81
N LYS A 46 14.01 15.49 -0.25
CA LYS A 46 12.54 15.32 -0.17
C LYS A 46 12.21 13.88 0.23
N MET A 47 11.07 13.64 0.87
CA MET A 47 10.60 12.30 1.21
C MET A 47 9.19 12.06 0.68
N VAL A 48 9.03 10.97 -0.06
CA VAL A 48 7.70 10.41 -0.36
C VAL A 48 7.29 9.50 0.79
N LEU A 49 6.24 9.91 1.49
CA LEU A 49 5.58 9.15 2.54
C LEU A 49 4.43 8.36 1.92
N PHE A 50 4.59 7.04 1.87
CA PHE A 50 3.56 6.11 1.44
C PHE A 50 2.79 5.59 2.67
N ILE A 51 1.53 6.00 2.81
CA ILE A 51 0.63 5.58 3.89
C ILE A 51 -0.24 4.44 3.37
N ASP A 52 0.03 3.23 3.86
CA ASP A 52 -0.74 2.04 3.54
C ASP A 52 -1.89 1.86 4.53
N ASP A 53 -2.98 1.26 4.08
CA ASP A 53 -4.13 0.89 4.91
C ASP A 53 -4.80 2.05 5.68
N MET A 54 -5.05 3.18 5.01
CA MET A 54 -5.63 4.36 5.69
C MET A 54 -6.99 4.13 6.36
N SER A 55 -7.77 3.15 5.90
CA SER A 55 -9.08 2.80 6.47
C SER A 55 -8.98 1.93 7.74
N MET A 56 -7.82 1.36 8.05
CA MET A 56 -7.66 0.41 9.16
C MET A 56 -7.67 0.99 10.58
N PRO A 57 -7.23 2.24 10.85
CA PRO A 57 -7.27 2.79 12.21
C PRO A 57 -8.64 2.69 12.87
N SER A 58 -8.63 2.43 14.18
CA SER A 58 -9.85 2.27 14.97
C SER A 58 -10.74 3.52 14.92
N ILE A 59 -12.04 3.29 14.81
CA ILE A 59 -13.07 4.33 14.89
C ILE A 59 -13.53 4.42 16.35
N ASN A 60 -13.61 5.63 16.90
CA ASN A 60 -14.11 5.86 18.25
C ASN A 60 -15.65 5.78 18.31
N GLU A 61 -16.23 5.92 19.50
CA GLU A 61 -17.68 5.87 19.72
C GLU A 61 -18.46 6.97 18.97
N TRP A 62 -17.78 8.06 18.60
CA TRP A 62 -18.36 9.19 17.85
C TRP A 62 -18.21 9.05 16.33
N GLY A 63 -17.59 7.98 15.83
CA GLY A 63 -17.41 7.75 14.40
C GLY A 63 -16.12 8.36 13.82
N ASP A 64 -15.20 8.85 14.64
CA ASP A 64 -13.96 9.47 14.19
C ASP A 64 -12.78 8.49 14.18
N GLN A 65 -11.93 8.60 13.15
CA GLN A 65 -10.62 7.98 13.10
C GLN A 65 -9.55 8.94 13.61
N VAL A 66 -9.33 8.98 14.93
CA VAL A 66 -8.43 9.93 15.59
C VAL A 66 -7.00 9.91 15.00
N THR A 67 -6.52 8.74 14.59
CA THR A 67 -5.19 8.60 13.94
C THR A 67 -5.09 9.37 12.63
N LEU A 68 -6.17 9.52 11.87
CA LEU A 68 -6.14 10.30 10.64
C LEU A 68 -6.19 11.81 10.89
N GLU A 69 -6.55 12.27 12.10
CA GLU A 69 -6.50 13.69 12.43
C GLU A 69 -5.08 14.22 12.56
N ILE A 70 -4.15 13.43 13.11
CA ILE A 70 -2.72 13.81 13.12
C ILE A 70 -2.10 13.73 11.72
N VAL A 71 -2.51 12.77 10.89
CA VAL A 71 -2.10 12.69 9.48
C VAL A 71 -2.58 13.93 8.72
N ARG A 72 -3.86 14.29 8.87
CA ARG A 72 -4.44 15.51 8.28
C ARG A 72 -3.72 16.76 8.78
N GLN A 73 -3.44 16.85 10.07
CA GLN A 73 -2.72 18.00 10.64
C GLN A 73 -1.35 18.17 9.99
N LEU A 74 -0.61 17.06 9.85
CA LEU A 74 0.68 17.03 9.17
C LEU A 74 0.58 17.51 7.71
N MET A 75 -0.43 17.05 6.97
CA MET A 75 -0.63 17.42 5.57
C MET A 75 -1.09 18.88 5.39
N GLU A 76 -2.00 19.36 6.22
CA GLU A 76 -2.65 20.67 6.08
C GLU A 76 -1.77 21.81 6.61
N PHE A 77 -1.08 21.58 7.73
CA PHE A 77 -0.32 22.63 8.42
C PHE A 77 1.19 22.43 8.33
N GLY A 78 1.67 21.37 7.69
CA GLY A 78 3.10 21.08 7.57
C GLY A 78 3.75 20.74 8.92
N GLY A 79 3.02 20.08 9.81
CA GLY A 79 3.49 19.78 11.16
C GLY A 79 2.38 19.28 12.09
N PHE A 80 2.73 19.02 13.35
CA PHE A 80 1.76 18.64 14.38
C PHE A 80 2.21 19.12 15.76
N TYR A 81 1.24 19.22 16.69
CA TYR A 81 1.57 19.44 18.10
C TYR A 81 2.09 18.14 18.72
N ASN A 82 3.11 18.28 19.56
CA ASN A 82 3.73 17.17 20.26
C ASN A 82 2.75 16.59 21.31
N LEU A 83 2.41 15.31 21.17
CA LEU A 83 1.52 14.62 22.11
C LEU A 83 2.20 14.32 23.46
N ASP A 84 3.53 14.23 23.51
CA ASP A 84 4.29 14.03 24.75
C ASP A 84 4.61 15.35 25.47
N LYS A 85 4.62 16.48 24.74
CA LYS A 85 4.91 17.83 25.28
C LYS A 85 3.83 18.82 24.82
N PRO A 86 2.74 18.97 25.60
CA PRO A 86 1.63 19.83 25.24
C PRO A 86 2.06 21.26 24.89
N GLY A 87 1.51 21.80 23.80
CA GLY A 87 1.79 23.16 23.33
C GLY A 87 3.05 23.32 22.47
N GLU A 88 3.87 22.28 22.32
CA GLU A 88 5.04 22.33 21.43
C GLU A 88 4.66 21.98 19.99
N TRP A 89 4.75 22.96 19.08
CA TRP A 89 4.57 22.73 17.65
C TRP A 89 5.85 22.18 17.00
N LYS A 90 5.73 21.13 16.17
CA LYS A 90 6.81 20.63 15.32
C LYS A 90 6.46 20.85 13.85
N THR A 91 7.29 21.62 13.15
CA THR A 91 7.17 21.81 11.70
C THR A 91 7.92 20.70 10.99
N ILE A 92 7.30 20.04 10.02
CA ILE A 92 7.90 19.00 9.19
C ILE A 92 7.80 19.41 7.72
N THR A 93 8.94 19.58 7.06
CA THR A 93 9.03 20.05 5.67
C THR A 93 9.47 18.97 4.70
N ASP A 94 9.34 19.25 3.40
CA ASP A 94 9.84 18.42 2.29
C ASP A 94 9.22 17.02 2.20
N LEU A 95 7.94 16.90 2.56
CA LEU A 95 7.15 15.68 2.41
C LEU A 95 6.27 15.73 1.16
N LEU A 96 6.11 14.56 0.53
CA LEU A 96 5.13 14.26 -0.50
C LEU A 96 4.32 13.06 -0.04
N PHE A 97 3.00 13.12 -0.14
CA PHE A 97 2.12 12.07 0.39
C PHE A 97 1.56 11.21 -0.74
N VAL A 98 1.58 9.90 -0.53
CA VAL A 98 0.86 8.91 -1.34
C VAL A 98 0.16 7.99 -0.35
N ALA A 99 -1.11 7.67 -0.60
CA ALA A 99 -1.88 6.84 0.30
C ALA A 99 -2.61 5.73 -0.47
N ALA A 100 -2.85 4.62 0.20
CA ALA A 100 -3.67 3.51 -0.29
C ALA A 100 -4.63 3.04 0.82
N MET A 101 -5.80 2.55 0.40
CA MET A 101 -6.78 1.90 1.28
C MET A 101 -7.60 0.91 0.46
N ALA A 102 -8.19 -0.06 1.15
CA ALA A 102 -9.20 -0.92 0.55
C ALA A 102 -10.46 -0.10 0.19
N HIS A 103 -11.22 -0.58 -0.80
CA HIS A 103 -12.47 0.07 -1.20
C HIS A 103 -13.42 0.12 0.01
N PRO A 104 -14.02 1.29 0.32
CA PRO A 104 -14.95 1.40 1.44
C PRO A 104 -16.19 0.54 1.17
N GLY A 105 -16.73 -0.08 2.23
CA GLY A 105 -17.80 -1.08 2.13
C GLY A 105 -17.28 -2.52 2.16
N ALA A 106 -18.19 -3.50 2.06
CA ALA A 106 -17.87 -4.94 2.15
C ALA A 106 -17.06 -5.33 3.41
N GLY A 107 -17.29 -4.63 4.54
CA GLY A 107 -16.59 -4.83 5.80
C GLY A 107 -15.38 -3.92 6.02
N ASN A 108 -14.99 -3.11 5.02
CA ASN A 108 -13.96 -2.09 5.19
C ASN A 108 -14.57 -0.75 5.61
N ASN A 109 -13.91 -0.10 6.56
CA ASN A 109 -14.23 1.25 6.98
C ASN A 109 -13.91 2.26 5.87
N ASP A 110 -14.62 3.38 5.89
CA ASP A 110 -14.28 4.54 5.08
C ASP A 110 -13.48 5.55 5.91
N ILE A 111 -12.73 6.43 5.25
CA ILE A 111 -11.93 7.48 5.89
C ILE A 111 -12.71 8.81 5.98
N PRO A 112 -12.44 9.68 6.97
CA PRO A 112 -13.13 10.96 7.12
C PRO A 112 -12.99 11.86 5.88
N ASN A 113 -14.08 12.53 5.49
CA ASN A 113 -14.10 13.47 4.35
C ASN A 113 -13.05 14.58 4.46
N ARG A 114 -12.74 15.01 5.68
CA ARG A 114 -11.71 16.01 5.97
C ARG A 114 -10.30 15.54 5.65
N ALA A 115 -10.02 14.24 5.71
CA ALA A 115 -8.77 13.65 5.24
C ALA A 115 -8.81 13.46 3.72
N LYS A 116 -9.92 12.93 3.18
CA LYS A 116 -10.10 12.68 1.73
C LYS A 116 -9.84 13.91 0.86
N ARG A 117 -10.29 15.09 1.28
CA ARG A 117 -10.15 16.34 0.50
C ARG A 117 -8.70 16.70 0.14
N HIS A 118 -7.72 16.17 0.88
CA HIS A 118 -6.30 16.41 0.62
C HIS A 118 -5.69 15.46 -0.41
N PHE A 119 -6.46 14.50 -0.93
CA PHE A 119 -6.00 13.51 -1.89
C PHE A 119 -6.80 13.56 -3.20
N HIS A 120 -6.12 13.26 -4.30
CA HIS A 120 -6.78 12.84 -5.52
C HIS A 120 -7.07 11.35 -5.44
N VAL A 121 -8.35 10.98 -5.38
CA VAL A 121 -8.79 9.60 -5.22
C VAL A 121 -8.95 8.94 -6.58
N VAL A 122 -8.27 7.81 -6.79
CA VAL A 122 -8.37 6.99 -8.01
C VAL A 122 -8.69 5.56 -7.60
N ASN A 123 -9.68 4.96 -8.27
CA ASN A 123 -10.03 3.56 -8.06
C ASN A 123 -9.09 2.64 -8.85
N VAL A 124 -8.50 1.64 -8.19
CA VAL A 124 -7.65 0.63 -8.84
C VAL A 124 -8.44 -0.67 -8.90
N THR A 125 -8.93 -0.99 -10.09
CA THR A 125 -9.64 -2.25 -10.34
C THR A 125 -8.66 -3.39 -10.65
N MET A 126 -9.17 -4.61 -10.56
CA MET A 126 -8.40 -5.79 -11.00
C MET A 126 -8.02 -5.66 -12.48
N PRO A 127 -6.79 -6.04 -12.86
CA PRO A 127 -6.38 -6.05 -14.26
C PRO A 127 -7.19 -7.07 -15.06
N SER A 128 -7.25 -6.86 -16.38
CA SER A 128 -7.93 -7.79 -17.28
C SER A 128 -7.28 -9.17 -17.27
N VAL A 129 -8.05 -10.22 -17.56
CA VAL A 129 -7.54 -11.60 -17.67
C VAL A 129 -6.39 -11.68 -18.69
N ALA A 130 -6.50 -10.97 -19.81
CA ALA A 130 -5.44 -10.89 -20.82
C ALA A 130 -4.14 -10.27 -20.24
N SER A 131 -4.25 -9.21 -19.43
CA SER A 131 -3.10 -8.61 -18.76
C SER A 131 -2.49 -9.54 -17.71
N ILE A 132 -3.32 -10.24 -16.94
CA ILE A 132 -2.88 -11.24 -15.96
C ILE A 132 -2.09 -12.35 -16.66
N HIS A 133 -2.66 -12.90 -17.72
CA HIS A 133 -2.02 -13.92 -18.55
C HIS A 133 -0.68 -13.43 -19.10
N GLN A 134 -0.63 -12.24 -19.68
CA GLN A 134 0.60 -11.65 -20.21
C GLN A 134 1.69 -11.50 -19.14
N ILE A 135 1.33 -11.06 -17.92
CA ILE A 135 2.28 -10.93 -16.81
C ILE A 135 2.89 -12.30 -16.48
N PHE A 136 2.07 -13.32 -16.25
CA PHE A 136 2.56 -14.64 -15.82
C PHE A 136 3.28 -15.40 -16.94
N VAL A 137 2.79 -15.32 -18.18
CA VAL A 137 3.50 -15.89 -19.35
C VAL A 137 4.88 -15.24 -19.50
N SER A 138 5.01 -13.93 -19.32
CA SER A 138 6.32 -13.27 -19.41
C SER A 138 7.32 -13.77 -18.36
N MET A 139 6.85 -14.08 -17.14
CA MET A 139 7.69 -14.65 -16.07
C MET A 139 8.15 -16.07 -16.41
N VAL A 140 7.22 -16.92 -16.84
CA VAL A 140 7.50 -18.31 -17.21
C VAL A 140 8.41 -18.39 -18.43
N ARG A 141 8.17 -17.55 -19.46
CA ARG A 141 9.02 -17.46 -20.65
C ARG A 141 10.46 -17.11 -20.30
N ALA A 142 10.65 -16.16 -19.38
CA ALA A 142 11.98 -15.76 -18.94
C ALA A 142 12.68 -16.88 -18.14
N HIS A 143 11.94 -17.67 -17.38
CA HIS A 143 12.49 -18.75 -16.55
C HIS A 143 12.88 -19.98 -17.36
N PHE A 144 12.04 -20.41 -18.31
CA PHE A 144 12.21 -21.62 -19.11
C PHE A 144 12.76 -21.33 -20.51
N ASN A 145 13.49 -20.23 -20.68
CA ASN A 145 14.03 -19.83 -21.98
C ASN A 145 15.00 -20.90 -22.54
N PRO A 146 14.70 -21.55 -23.67
CA PRO A 146 15.56 -22.57 -24.27
C PRO A 146 16.93 -22.03 -24.68
N ASP A 147 17.00 -20.76 -25.10
CA ASP A 147 18.23 -20.09 -25.53
C ASP A 147 19.22 -19.87 -24.39
N ALA A 148 18.75 -19.94 -23.13
CA ALA A 148 19.60 -19.94 -21.95
C ALA A 148 20.26 -21.30 -21.67
N GLY A 149 19.95 -22.33 -22.48
CA GLY A 149 20.45 -23.70 -22.32
C GLY A 149 19.87 -24.45 -21.11
N LEU A 150 18.83 -23.90 -20.48
CA LEU A 150 18.28 -24.39 -19.22
C LEU A 150 17.19 -25.45 -19.42
N THR A 151 16.49 -25.45 -20.56
CA THR A 151 15.33 -26.34 -20.81
C THR A 151 15.13 -26.71 -22.28
N ALA A 152 14.51 -27.86 -22.50
CA ALA A 152 14.10 -28.29 -23.85
C ALA A 152 12.95 -27.42 -24.39
N PRO A 153 12.85 -27.18 -25.71
CA PRO A 153 11.79 -26.36 -26.33
C PRO A 153 10.36 -26.82 -25.98
N ASP A 154 10.15 -28.13 -25.83
CA ASP A 154 8.85 -28.70 -25.47
C ASP A 154 8.40 -28.24 -24.06
N VAL A 155 9.34 -28.14 -23.12
CA VAL A 155 9.07 -27.66 -21.75
C VAL A 155 8.62 -26.20 -21.78
N TRP A 156 9.21 -25.38 -22.65
CA TRP A 156 8.85 -23.97 -22.79
C TRP A 156 7.41 -23.79 -23.29
N THR A 157 7.00 -24.61 -24.26
CA THR A 157 5.63 -24.61 -24.80
C THR A 157 4.61 -25.07 -23.76
N VAL A 158 4.91 -26.16 -23.04
CA VAL A 158 4.03 -26.67 -21.97
C VAL A 158 3.92 -25.67 -20.82
N ALA A 159 4.99 -24.96 -20.49
CA ALA A 159 4.98 -23.98 -19.41
C ALA A 159 4.04 -22.80 -19.70
N GLU A 160 3.92 -22.37 -20.96
CA GLU A 160 2.93 -21.35 -21.35
C GLU A 160 1.49 -21.86 -21.19
N GLN A 161 1.21 -23.09 -21.61
CA GLN A 161 -0.12 -23.70 -21.45
C GLN A 161 -0.51 -23.85 -19.96
N LEU A 162 0.46 -24.13 -19.09
CA LEU A 162 0.23 -24.18 -17.65
C LEU A 162 -0.22 -22.83 -17.07
N VAL A 163 0.24 -21.71 -17.64
CA VAL A 163 -0.23 -20.38 -17.21
C VAL A 163 -1.71 -20.19 -17.51
N GLU A 164 -2.12 -20.53 -18.74
CA GLU A 164 -3.51 -20.43 -19.17
C GLU A 164 -4.43 -21.27 -18.28
N MET A 165 -4.11 -22.56 -18.10
CA MET A 165 -4.87 -23.47 -17.24
C MET A 165 -4.93 -22.98 -15.78
N THR A 166 -3.85 -22.41 -15.26
CA THR A 166 -3.81 -21.90 -13.88
C THR A 166 -4.72 -20.68 -13.71
N VAL A 167 -4.73 -19.77 -14.69
CA VAL A 167 -5.59 -18.58 -14.67
C VAL A 167 -7.07 -18.96 -14.79
N GLU A 168 -7.40 -19.92 -15.68
CA GLU A 168 -8.77 -20.45 -15.81
C GLU A 168 -9.24 -21.11 -14.50
N LEU A 169 -8.41 -21.96 -13.91
CA LEU A 169 -8.72 -22.62 -12.63
C LEU A 169 -8.93 -21.59 -11.52
N TRP A 170 -8.07 -20.57 -11.44
CA TRP A 170 -8.19 -19.51 -10.44
C TRP A 170 -9.51 -18.75 -10.56
N GLU A 171 -9.93 -18.39 -11.78
CA GLU A 171 -11.19 -17.68 -11.98
C GLU A 171 -12.41 -18.57 -11.68
N ALA A 172 -12.35 -19.85 -12.02
CA ALA A 172 -13.39 -20.83 -11.69
C ALA A 172 -13.54 -20.99 -10.17
N VAL A 173 -12.43 -21.11 -9.44
CA VAL A 173 -12.42 -21.21 -7.98
C VAL A 173 -12.96 -19.93 -7.35
N LYS A 174 -12.46 -18.76 -7.77
CA LYS A 174 -12.90 -17.45 -7.27
C LYS A 174 -14.39 -17.21 -7.44
N THR A 175 -14.97 -17.63 -8.57
CA THR A 175 -16.41 -17.48 -8.84
C THR A 175 -17.26 -18.42 -7.97
N LYS A 176 -16.77 -19.64 -7.72
CA LYS A 176 -17.52 -20.67 -6.98
C LYS A 176 -17.37 -20.59 -5.47
N MET A 177 -16.22 -20.15 -4.98
CA MET A 177 -15.87 -20.09 -3.55
C MET A 177 -15.97 -18.66 -3.04
N LEU A 178 -17.19 -18.16 -2.88
CA LEU A 178 -17.43 -16.80 -2.38
C LEU A 178 -17.28 -16.71 -0.86
N PRO A 179 -16.87 -15.54 -0.32
CA PRO A 179 -16.85 -15.30 1.11
C PRO A 179 -18.27 -15.30 1.68
N THR A 180 -18.47 -16.09 2.72
CA THR A 180 -19.71 -16.14 3.51
C THR A 180 -19.37 -15.94 4.98
N PRO A 181 -20.32 -15.61 5.88
CA PRO A 181 -20.01 -15.49 7.30
C PRO A 181 -19.34 -16.73 7.91
N ALA A 182 -19.70 -17.93 7.45
CA ALA A 182 -19.06 -19.19 7.85
C ALA A 182 -17.69 -19.43 7.18
N LYS A 183 -17.43 -18.78 6.04
CA LYS A 183 -16.22 -18.95 5.22
C LYS A 183 -15.64 -17.60 4.80
N PHE A 184 -15.41 -16.72 5.78
CA PHE A 184 -14.95 -15.34 5.54
C PHE A 184 -13.52 -15.29 4.96
N HIS A 185 -12.76 -16.38 5.10
CA HIS A 185 -11.39 -16.51 4.59
C HIS A 185 -11.32 -16.85 3.09
N TYR A 186 -12.45 -17.00 2.39
CA TYR A 186 -12.49 -17.23 0.94
C TYR A 186 -12.31 -15.91 0.20
N VAL A 187 -11.06 -15.43 0.17
CA VAL A 187 -10.66 -14.19 -0.51
C VAL A 187 -9.56 -14.52 -1.51
N PHE A 188 -9.88 -14.40 -2.79
CA PHE A 188 -8.95 -14.69 -3.89
C PHE A 188 -8.45 -13.40 -4.54
N SER A 189 -7.14 -13.29 -4.71
CA SER A 189 -6.46 -12.12 -5.26
C SER A 189 -5.31 -12.52 -6.19
N LEU A 190 -4.70 -11.54 -6.88
CA LEU A 190 -3.48 -11.79 -7.66
C LEU A 190 -2.32 -12.32 -6.82
N ARG A 191 -2.35 -12.14 -5.48
CA ARG A 191 -1.33 -12.70 -4.59
C ARG A 191 -1.31 -14.22 -4.64
N ASP A 192 -2.47 -14.85 -4.85
CA ASP A 192 -2.56 -16.31 -4.91
C ASP A 192 -1.90 -16.84 -6.18
N LEU A 193 -2.21 -16.24 -7.34
CA LEU A 193 -1.50 -16.52 -8.59
C LEU A 193 0.01 -16.25 -8.44
N SER A 194 0.39 -15.11 -7.86
CA SER A 194 1.80 -14.78 -7.66
C SER A 194 2.55 -15.77 -6.77
N ARG A 195 1.89 -16.44 -5.82
CA ARG A 195 2.51 -17.47 -4.96
C ARG A 195 2.71 -18.80 -5.70
N VAL A 196 1.89 -19.10 -6.70
CA VAL A 196 2.01 -20.32 -7.51
C VAL A 196 3.22 -20.22 -8.46
N PHE A 197 3.51 -19.02 -8.97
CA PHE A 197 4.59 -18.78 -9.94
C PHE A 197 5.90 -18.25 -9.33
N GLN A 198 5.96 -17.99 -8.02
CA GLN A 198 7.17 -17.60 -7.28
C GLN A 198 7.93 -18.83 -6.79
#